data_AF-A0A5J4UUH7-F1
#
_entry.id   AF-A0A5J4UUH7-F1
#
_cell.length_a   1.000
_cell.length_b   1.000
_cell.length_c   1.000
_cell.angle_alpha   90.00
_cell.angle_beta   90.00
_cell.angle_gamma   90.00
#
_symmetry.space_group_name_H-M   'P 1'
#
loop_
_entity.id
_entity.type
_entity.pdbx_description
1 polymer ?
#
loop_
_entity_poly.entity_id
_entity_poly.type
_entity_poly.pdbx_seq_one_letter_code
_entity_poly.pdbx_strand_id
1 'polypeptide(L)'
;MPKLNLAEQSMIDYRQNFINDSCFSNNIHAITKMTNNEDQYISSIAICVLAGLAECQDNHTDILSSNYPVTIARFISQKKDIIVHYTLQLIHNILIHGLPQTVGMAILFFPVRPFEELSEHTDPFIAENARAIISILKI
;
A
#
# COMPACT_ATOMS: atom_id res chain seq x y z
N MET A 1 24.68 -19.72 0.61
CA MET A 1 23.57 -18.74 0.55
C MET A 1 23.02 -18.72 -0.87
N PRO A 2 21.70 -18.79 -1.10
CA PRO A 2 21.15 -18.64 -2.44
C PRO A 2 21.44 -17.23 -2.94
N LYS A 3 21.83 -17.08 -4.21
CA LYS A 3 21.97 -15.76 -4.85
C LYS A 3 20.57 -15.23 -5.15
N LEU A 4 20.27 -14.04 -4.65
CA LEU A 4 19.08 -13.28 -5.05
C LEU A 4 19.14 -13.01 -6.57
N ASN A 5 18.00 -13.08 -7.23
CA ASN A 5 17.90 -12.78 -8.65
C ASN A 5 17.96 -11.26 -8.89
N LEU A 6 18.19 -10.86 -10.15
CA LEU A 6 18.34 -9.45 -10.53
C LEU A 6 17.13 -8.58 -10.14
N ALA A 7 15.91 -9.12 -10.14
CA ALA A 7 14.72 -8.38 -9.74
C ALA A 7 14.68 -8.16 -8.23
N GLU A 8 15.02 -9.18 -7.43
CA GLU A 8 15.11 -9.07 -5.97
C GLU A 8 16.20 -8.09 -5.55
N GLN A 9 17.37 -8.14 -6.20
CA GLN A 9 18.46 -7.20 -5.95
C GLN A 9 18.06 -5.77 -6.37
N SER A 10 17.44 -5.60 -7.53
CA SER A 10 16.94 -4.28 -7.98
C SER A 10 15.90 -3.71 -7.04
N MET A 11 15.06 -4.53 -6.40
CA MET A 11 14.03 -4.07 -5.46
C MET A 11 14.61 -3.73 -4.08
N ILE A 12 15.65 -4.44 -3.62
CA ILE A 12 16.41 -4.07 -2.41
C ILE A 12 17.17 -2.76 -2.64
N ASP A 13 17.80 -2.62 -3.80
CA ASP A 13 18.46 -1.38 -4.22
C ASP A 13 17.42 -0.25 -4.39
N TYR A 14 16.22 -0.55 -4.89
CA TYR A 14 15.10 0.41 -4.96
C TYR A 14 14.64 0.85 -3.56
N ARG A 15 14.51 -0.10 -2.63
CA ARG A 15 14.14 0.15 -1.23
C ARG A 15 15.19 1.00 -0.52
N GLN A 16 16.48 0.83 -0.82
CA GLN A 16 17.55 1.61 -0.18
C GLN A 16 17.83 2.96 -0.84
N ASN A 17 17.61 3.11 -2.14
CA ASN A 17 17.95 4.35 -2.85
C ASN A 17 16.87 5.43 -2.80
N PHE A 18 15.59 5.11 -2.54
CA PHE A 18 14.49 6.09 -2.58
C PHE A 18 13.91 6.53 -1.22
N ILE A 19 14.46 6.06 -0.10
CA ILE A 19 14.11 6.59 1.23
C ILE A 19 14.51 8.09 1.36
N ASN A 20 15.38 8.59 0.47
CA ASN A 20 15.84 9.99 0.51
C ASN A 20 15.08 10.97 -0.41
N ASP A 21 14.13 10.52 -1.25
CA ASP A 21 13.38 11.43 -2.15
C ASP A 21 12.00 10.84 -2.53
N SER A 22 11.14 10.63 -1.54
CA SER A 22 9.82 9.98 -1.69
C SER A 22 8.87 10.68 -2.68
N CYS A 23 9.14 11.92 -3.07
CA CYS A 23 8.32 12.70 -4.01
C CYS A 23 8.71 12.58 -5.49
N PHE A 24 9.79 11.86 -5.85
CA PHE A 24 10.21 11.70 -7.25
C PHE A 24 10.08 10.26 -7.73
N SER A 25 8.87 9.76 -7.98
CA SER A 25 8.68 8.43 -8.58
C SER A 25 8.04 8.49 -9.97
N ASN A 26 8.88 8.55 -11.01
CA ASN A 26 8.43 8.34 -12.41
C ASN A 26 7.93 6.91 -12.70
N ASN A 27 7.85 6.04 -11.68
CA ASN A 27 7.65 4.60 -11.84
C ASN A 27 6.42 4.04 -11.12
N ILE A 28 5.51 4.89 -10.57
CA ILE A 28 4.31 4.41 -9.85
C ILE A 28 3.53 3.38 -10.68
N HIS A 29 3.32 3.64 -11.97
CA HIS A 29 2.63 2.70 -12.88
C HIS A 29 3.34 1.35 -13.05
N ALA A 30 4.67 1.33 -13.04
CA ALA A 30 5.42 0.08 -13.11
C ALA A 30 5.28 -0.71 -11.80
N ILE A 31 5.30 -0.01 -10.66
CA ILE A 31 5.20 -0.63 -9.33
C ILE A 31 3.79 -1.18 -9.10
N THR A 32 2.73 -0.46 -9.48
CA THR A 32 1.34 -0.96 -9.38
C THR A 32 1.12 -2.22 -10.22
N LYS A 33 1.82 -2.40 -11.34
CA LYS A 33 1.81 -3.66 -12.09
C LYS A 33 2.53 -4.78 -11.32
N MET A 34 3.67 -4.49 -10.70
CA MET A 34 4.44 -5.47 -9.93
C MET A 34 3.69 -5.99 -8.70
N THR A 35 2.73 -5.25 -8.14
CA THR A 35 1.91 -5.76 -7.03
C THR A 35 1.03 -6.95 -7.42
N ASN A 36 0.79 -7.16 -8.72
CA ASN A 36 0.09 -8.32 -9.27
C ASN A 36 1.02 -9.49 -9.65
N ASN A 37 2.30 -9.45 -9.29
CA ASN A 37 3.24 -10.54 -9.58
C ASN A 37 2.79 -11.85 -8.90
N GLU A 38 3.01 -12.98 -9.58
CA GLU A 38 2.70 -14.31 -9.03
C GLU A 38 3.59 -14.65 -7.82
N ASP A 39 4.82 -14.13 -7.82
CA ASP A 39 5.73 -14.19 -6.69
C ASP A 39 5.25 -13.24 -5.58
N GLN A 40 4.87 -13.83 -4.45
CA GLN A 40 4.35 -13.11 -3.30
C GLN A 40 5.40 -12.19 -2.65
N TYR A 41 6.68 -12.56 -2.71
CA TYR A 41 7.74 -11.71 -2.22
C TYR A 41 7.81 -10.44 -3.10
N ILE A 42 7.85 -10.58 -4.42
CA ILE A 42 7.86 -9.45 -5.35
C ILE A 42 6.59 -8.57 -5.17
N SER A 43 5.42 -9.19 -5.10
CA SER A 43 4.15 -8.51 -4.87
C SER A 43 4.17 -7.71 -3.56
N SER A 44 4.58 -8.33 -2.44
CA SER A 44 4.60 -7.66 -1.13
C SER A 44 5.61 -6.52 -1.07
N ILE A 45 6.80 -6.66 -1.67
CA ILE A 45 7.80 -5.59 -1.73
C ILE A 45 7.29 -4.43 -2.59
N ALA A 46 6.62 -4.70 -3.71
CA ALA A 46 6.05 -3.64 -4.53
C ALA A 46 4.96 -2.85 -3.78
N ILE A 47 4.11 -3.52 -2.98
CA ILE A 47 3.12 -2.84 -2.11
C ILE A 47 3.83 -2.02 -1.03
N CYS A 48 4.88 -2.57 -0.40
CA CYS A 48 5.68 -1.86 0.60
C CYS A 48 6.30 -0.57 0.02
N VAL A 49 6.83 -0.64 -1.20
CA VAL A 49 7.37 0.53 -1.91
C VAL A 49 6.28 1.57 -2.17
N LEU A 50 5.10 1.15 -2.63
CA LEU A 50 3.98 2.09 -2.82
C LEU A 50 3.55 2.73 -1.50
N ALA A 51 3.56 1.99 -0.39
CA ALA A 51 3.23 2.52 0.92
C ALA A 51 4.19 3.65 1.31
N GLY A 52 5.51 3.46 1.12
CA GLY A 52 6.49 4.52 1.36
C GLY A 52 6.32 5.72 0.43
N LEU A 53 6.04 5.49 -0.86
CA LEU A 53 5.77 6.57 -1.81
C LEU A 53 4.49 7.36 -1.44
N ALA A 54 3.51 6.71 -0.83
CA ALA A 54 2.28 7.34 -0.37
C ALA A 54 2.48 8.26 0.85
N GLU A 55 3.67 8.37 1.44
CA GLU A 55 3.95 9.45 2.40
C GLU A 55 4.02 10.82 1.71
N CYS A 56 4.31 10.86 0.40
CA CYS A 56 4.24 12.09 -0.39
C CYS A 56 2.89 12.21 -1.09
N GLN A 57 2.15 13.27 -0.76
CA GLN A 57 0.80 13.54 -1.30
C GLN A 57 0.75 13.68 -2.83
N ASP A 58 1.85 14.13 -3.44
CA ASP A 58 1.95 14.35 -4.89
C ASP A 58 1.84 13.02 -5.68
N ASN A 59 2.19 11.90 -5.04
CA ASN A 59 2.10 10.56 -5.64
C ASN A 59 0.69 9.97 -5.59
N HIS A 60 -0.21 10.51 -4.76
CA HIS A 60 -1.49 9.87 -4.45
C HIS A 60 -2.42 9.76 -5.65
N THR A 61 -2.44 10.79 -6.50
CA THR A 61 -3.29 10.80 -7.71
C THR A 61 -2.89 9.66 -8.65
N ASP A 62 -1.59 9.45 -8.85
CA ASP A 62 -1.08 8.39 -9.70
C ASP A 62 -1.30 7.00 -9.09
N ILE A 63 -1.13 6.87 -7.76
CA ILE A 63 -1.40 5.62 -7.03
C ILE A 63 -2.88 5.25 -7.11
N LEU A 64 -3.79 6.21 -6.94
CA LEU A 64 -5.24 5.99 -6.98
C LEU A 64 -5.80 5.94 -8.41
N SER A 65 -4.96 6.12 -9.43
CA SER A 65 -5.36 6.06 -10.83
C SER A 65 -5.65 4.62 -11.31
N SER A 66 -6.13 4.51 -12.56
CA SER A 66 -6.10 3.27 -13.33
C SER A 66 -6.68 2.03 -12.64
N ASN A 67 -7.83 2.19 -11.97
CA ASN A 67 -8.56 1.13 -11.24
C ASN A 67 -7.74 0.42 -10.14
N TYR A 68 -6.60 1.00 -9.73
CA TYR A 68 -5.76 0.43 -8.68
C TYR A 68 -6.44 0.31 -7.31
N PRO A 69 -7.39 1.21 -6.92
CA PRO A 69 -8.16 1.03 -5.68
C PRO A 69 -8.89 -0.33 -5.60
N VAL A 70 -9.37 -0.87 -6.72
CA VAL A 70 -9.97 -2.22 -6.76
C VAL A 70 -8.93 -3.30 -6.45
N THR A 71 -7.70 -3.10 -6.91
CA THR A 71 -6.57 -4.01 -6.62
C THR A 71 -6.21 -3.96 -5.13
N ILE A 72 -6.16 -2.76 -4.54
CA ILE A 72 -5.95 -2.55 -3.09
C ILE A 72 -7.04 -3.25 -2.28
N ALA A 73 -8.32 -3.06 -2.62
CA ALA A 73 -9.45 -3.71 -1.94
C ALA A 73 -9.35 -5.24 -1.98
N ARG A 74 -8.86 -5.79 -3.10
CA ARG A 74 -8.60 -7.23 -3.21
C ARG A 74 -7.47 -7.68 -2.28
N PHE A 75 -6.40 -6.91 -2.13
CA PHE A 75 -5.28 -7.28 -1.26
C PHE A 75 -5.66 -7.33 0.23
N ILE A 76 -6.46 -6.39 0.73
CA ILE A 76 -6.94 -6.45 2.12
C ILE A 76 -7.94 -7.60 2.35
N SER A 77 -8.58 -8.10 1.29
CA SER A 77 -9.45 -9.27 1.35
C SER A 77 -8.68 -10.60 1.29
N GLN A 78 -7.38 -10.57 0.94
CA GLN A 78 -6.54 -11.75 0.91
C GLN A 78 -6.02 -12.05 2.33
N LYS A 79 -6.15 -13.29 2.79
CA LYS A 79 -5.69 -13.74 4.12
C LYS A 79 -4.17 -13.93 4.22
N LYS A 80 -3.37 -13.08 3.57
CA LYS A 80 -1.90 -13.15 3.60
C LYS A 80 -1.36 -11.94 4.36
N ASP A 81 -0.95 -12.18 5.60
CA ASP A 81 -0.64 -11.13 6.56
C ASP A 81 0.36 -10.09 6.04
N ILE A 82 1.43 -10.49 5.34
CA ILE A 82 2.43 -9.53 4.83
C ILE A 82 1.86 -8.60 3.73
N ILE A 83 0.98 -9.12 2.88
CA ILE A 83 0.32 -8.32 1.83
C ILE A 83 -0.68 -7.36 2.49
N VAL A 84 -1.48 -7.87 3.43
CA VAL A 84 -2.44 -7.06 4.19
C VAL A 84 -1.72 -5.96 4.95
N HIS A 85 -0.63 -6.29 5.65
CA HIS A 85 0.20 -5.36 6.42
C HIS A 85 0.64 -4.16 5.57
N TYR A 86 1.31 -4.40 4.43
CA TYR A 86 1.77 -3.29 3.58
C TYR A 86 0.62 -2.57 2.87
N THR A 87 -0.48 -3.26 2.59
CA THR A 87 -1.66 -2.62 1.99
C THR A 87 -2.34 -1.68 2.98
N LEU A 88 -2.46 -2.06 4.25
CA LEU A 88 -3.00 -1.19 5.30
C LEU A 88 -2.10 0.04 5.50
N GLN A 89 -0.78 -0.14 5.51
CA GLN A 89 0.15 0.99 5.57
C GLN A 89 -0.03 1.94 4.37
N LEU A 90 -0.18 1.40 3.15
CA LEU A 90 -0.45 2.20 1.96
C LEU A 90 -1.73 3.04 2.10
N ILE A 91 -2.83 2.41 2.51
CA ILE A 91 -4.12 3.09 2.69
C ILE A 91 -3.99 4.16 3.78
N HIS A 92 -3.37 3.83 4.91
CA HIS A 92 -3.18 4.74 6.02
C HIS A 92 -2.35 5.97 5.62
N ASN A 93 -1.26 5.78 4.86
CA ASN A 93 -0.43 6.87 4.37
C ASN A 93 -1.20 7.80 3.40
N ILE A 94 -2.04 7.23 2.52
CA ILE A 94 -2.92 8.03 1.66
C ILE A 94 -3.90 8.87 2.51
N LEU A 95 -4.49 8.29 3.55
CA LEU A 95 -5.48 8.96 4.39
C LEU A 95 -4.87 10.05 5.29
N ILE A 96 -3.65 9.85 5.79
CA ILE A 96 -2.99 10.79 6.71
C ILE A 96 -2.29 11.93 5.97
N HIS A 97 -1.63 11.64 4.84
CA HIS A 97 -0.85 12.63 4.10
C HIS A 97 -1.63 13.24 2.92
N GLY A 98 -2.81 12.72 2.60
CA GLY A 98 -3.53 13.10 1.40
C GLY A 98 -4.12 14.50 1.45
N LEU A 99 -4.23 15.09 0.26
CA LEU A 99 -5.05 16.27 0.05
C LEU A 99 -6.54 15.90 0.19
N PRO A 100 -7.43 16.85 0.52
CA PRO A 100 -8.86 16.57 0.68
C PRO A 100 -9.49 15.81 -0.49
N GLN A 101 -9.02 16.05 -1.71
CA GLN A 101 -9.49 15.37 -2.91
C GLN A 101 -9.08 13.89 -2.93
N THR A 102 -7.83 13.56 -2.60
CA THR A 102 -7.33 12.18 -2.63
C THR A 102 -7.85 11.38 -1.44
N VAL A 103 -8.00 12.01 -0.28
CA VAL A 103 -8.69 11.42 0.90
C VAL A 103 -10.16 11.16 0.57
N GLY A 104 -10.86 12.12 -0.04
CA GLY A 104 -12.23 11.94 -0.49
C GLY A 104 -12.40 10.77 -1.47
N MET A 105 -11.47 10.61 -2.42
CA MET A 105 -11.44 9.43 -3.29
C MET A 105 -11.22 8.14 -2.51
N ALA A 106 -10.25 8.11 -1.58
CA ALA A 106 -9.97 6.94 -0.77
C ALA A 106 -11.19 6.51 0.06
N ILE A 107 -11.92 7.45 0.67
CA ILE A 107 -13.16 7.19 1.42
C ILE A 107 -14.22 6.54 0.51
N LEU A 108 -14.36 6.99 -0.74
CA LEU A 108 -15.32 6.41 -1.68
C LEU A 108 -14.92 5.00 -2.14
N PHE A 109 -13.61 4.73 -2.26
CA PHE A 109 -13.12 3.43 -2.75
C PHE A 109 -13.03 2.36 -1.67
N PHE A 110 -12.81 2.75 -0.42
CA PHE A 110 -12.52 1.81 0.66
C PHE A 110 -13.67 1.77 1.68
N PRO A 111 -14.63 0.83 1.53
CA PRO A 111 -15.70 0.69 2.52
C PRO A 111 -15.13 0.31 3.88
N VAL A 112 -15.78 0.73 4.95
CA VAL A 112 -15.33 0.50 6.34
C VAL A 112 -15.30 -0.97 6.73
N ARG A 113 -16.23 -1.79 6.24
CA ARG A 113 -16.46 -3.17 6.73
C ARG A 113 -15.22 -4.08 6.69
N PRO A 114 -14.44 -4.18 5.60
CA PRO A 114 -13.20 -4.97 5.60
C PRO A 114 -12.22 -4.59 6.71
N PHE A 115 -12.16 -3.31 7.08
CA PHE A 115 -11.28 -2.87 8.17
C PHE A 115 -11.84 -3.26 9.54
N GLU A 116 -13.16 -3.29 9.73
CA GLU A 116 -13.78 -3.81 10.98
C GLU A 116 -13.49 -5.30 11.17
N GLU A 117 -13.44 -6.07 10.09
CA GLU A 117 -13.03 -7.48 10.16
C GLU A 117 -11.52 -7.60 10.50
N LEU A 118 -10.69 -6.72 9.93
CA LEU A 118 -9.24 -6.69 10.20
C LEU A 118 -8.88 -6.10 11.58
N SER A 119 -9.75 -5.31 12.22
CA SER A 119 -9.49 -4.77 13.56
C SER A 119 -9.47 -5.85 14.64
N GLU A 120 -10.03 -7.02 14.36
CA GLU A 120 -10.04 -8.19 15.24
C GLU A 120 -8.93 -9.21 14.87
N HIS A 121 -8.00 -8.84 13.99
CA HIS A 121 -6.92 -9.73 13.56
C HIS A 121 -5.96 -10.08 14.71
N THR A 122 -5.39 -11.29 14.69
CA THR A 122 -4.47 -11.74 15.76
C THR A 122 -3.10 -11.06 15.71
N ASP A 123 -2.70 -10.59 14.51
CA ASP A 123 -1.53 -9.73 14.34
C ASP A 123 -1.85 -8.30 14.83
N PRO A 124 -1.15 -7.79 15.86
CA PRO A 124 -1.45 -6.47 16.43
C PRO A 124 -1.24 -5.32 15.43
N PHE A 125 -0.27 -5.43 14.53
CA PHE A 125 -0.01 -4.37 13.56
C PHE A 125 -1.17 -4.23 12.57
N ILE A 126 -1.67 -5.35 12.06
CA ILE A 126 -2.85 -5.37 11.17
C ILE A 126 -4.06 -4.79 11.92
N ALA A 127 -4.29 -5.24 13.15
CA ALA A 127 -5.43 -4.81 13.95
C ALA A 127 -5.39 -3.31 14.28
N GLU A 128 -4.22 -2.78 14.66
CA GLU A 128 -4.04 -1.36 15.00
C GLU A 128 -4.17 -0.46 13.77
N ASN A 129 -3.56 -0.82 12.65
CA ASN A 129 -3.69 -0.04 11.41
C ASN A 129 -5.14 -0.04 10.89
N ALA A 130 -5.83 -1.17 10.97
CA ALA A 130 -7.25 -1.22 10.61
C ALA A 130 -8.09 -0.29 11.49
N ARG A 131 -7.86 -0.27 12.82
CA ARG A 131 -8.52 0.68 13.73
C ARG A 131 -8.23 2.14 13.41
N ALA A 132 -6.98 2.47 13.06
CA ALA A 132 -6.59 3.81 12.65
C ALA A 132 -7.28 4.24 11.34
N ILE A 133 -7.43 3.33 10.39
CA ILE A 133 -8.17 3.60 9.15
C ILE A 133 -9.66 3.81 9.44
N ILE A 134 -10.28 2.95 10.26
CA ILE A 134 -11.69 3.09 10.65
C ILE A 134 -11.98 4.45 11.27
N SER A 135 -11.10 4.95 12.13
CA SER A 135 -11.32 6.23 12.82
C SER A 135 -11.35 7.42 11.85
N ILE A 136 -10.65 7.32 10.71
CA ILE A 136 -10.67 8.34 9.66
C ILE A 136 -11.89 8.18 8.77
N LEU A 137 -12.24 6.94 8.38
CA LEU A 137 -13.34 6.67 7.45
C LEU A 137 -14.75 6.91 8.04
N LYS A 138 -14.88 6.96 9.36
CA LYS A 138 -16.16 7.19 10.07
C LYS A 138 -16.43 8.67 10.41
N ILE A 139 -15.56 9.59 9.99
CA ILE A 139 -15.74 11.05 10.13
C ILE A 139 -16.64 11.56 9.00
#